data_AF-A0A4R6Q8G3-F1
#
_entry.id   AF-A0A4R6Q8G3-F1
#
_cell.length_a   1.000
_cell.length_b   1.000
_cell.length_c   1.000
_cell.angle_alpha   90.00
_cell.angle_beta   90.00
_cell.angle_gamma   90.00
#
_symmetry.space_group_name_H-M   'P 1'
#
loop_
_entity.id
_entity.type
_entity.pdbx_description
1 polymer ?
#
loop_
_entity_poly.entity_id
_entity_poly.type
_entity_poly.pdbx_seq_one_letter_code
_entity_poly.pdbx_strand_id
1 'polypeptide(L)'
;MDIKDIRKKIDGVDAEIVRLFQERMKLSGEIAAYKKDNELPIKDEARETAKLEEIAKMADEDMATYCRMLYNNIMEMSRDYQRRVIQRGVNMLGVLEEAYEKTPAMPPDNESIACHGEQEPYCRQACVKFFGNDDHIQYFDDLEDIFAAVESGQCKYAVITIGRHIDVSNRVYEMLAENNCYIVRSTVTAGGMRFVCISRELEIYRGADRTCLMLRVPDVPGALYGVLDKFYALGLNVSKMKSWTAPDDEEDLMFCFDVETPFDSDSFRNMISQVSHAEQEYVYLGSYMEMTNE
;
A
#
# COMPACT_ATOMS: atom_id res chain seq x y z
N MET A 1 -30.28 -25.14 24.53
CA MET A 1 -29.56 -24.87 23.27
C MET A 1 -28.10 -25.06 23.58
N ASP A 2 -27.43 -26.02 22.94
CA ASP A 2 -26.01 -26.29 23.18
C ASP A 2 -25.15 -25.28 22.39
N ILE A 3 -23.92 -25.02 22.82
CA ILE A 3 -22.99 -24.10 22.16
C ILE A 3 -22.79 -24.45 20.67
N LYS A 4 -22.87 -25.73 20.32
CA LYS A 4 -22.81 -26.21 18.93
C LYS A 4 -23.98 -25.71 18.09
N ASP A 5 -25.18 -25.65 18.66
CA ASP A 5 -26.37 -25.14 17.96
C ASP A 5 -26.28 -23.62 17.75
N ILE A 6 -25.69 -22.90 18.73
CA ILE A 6 -25.46 -21.46 18.63
C ILE A 6 -24.44 -21.16 17.53
N ARG A 7 -23.31 -21.88 17.52
CA ARG A 7 -22.26 -21.73 16.49
C ARG A 7 -22.81 -21.97 15.09
N LYS A 8 -23.61 -23.03 14.90
CA LYS A 8 -24.24 -23.31 13.60
C LYS A 8 -25.17 -22.19 13.11
N LYS A 9 -25.83 -21.48 14.04
CA LYS A 9 -26.65 -20.30 13.69
C LYS A 9 -25.76 -19.12 13.30
N ILE A 10 -24.65 -18.92 14.03
CA ILE A 10 -23.65 -17.89 13.69
C ILE A 10 -23.08 -18.15 12.30
N ASP A 11 -22.67 -19.38 11.97
CA ASP A 11 -22.16 -19.73 10.65
C ASP A 11 -23.13 -19.34 9.52
N GLY A 12 -24.44 -19.47 9.76
CA GLY A 12 -25.48 -19.03 8.83
C GLY A 12 -25.56 -17.50 8.69
N VAL A 13 -25.45 -16.77 9.80
CA VAL A 13 -25.41 -15.30 9.79
C VAL A 13 -24.15 -14.80 9.08
N ASP A 14 -22.99 -15.42 9.36
CA ASP A 14 -21.71 -15.04 8.75
C ASP A 14 -21.74 -15.24 7.23
N ALA A 15 -22.36 -16.33 6.74
CA ALA A 15 -22.56 -16.54 5.31
C ALA A 15 -23.41 -15.42 4.67
N GLU A 16 -24.44 -14.93 5.36
CA GLU A 16 -25.24 -13.79 4.88
C GLU A 16 -24.45 -12.47 4.92
N ILE A 17 -23.66 -12.24 5.97
CA ILE A 17 -22.78 -11.06 6.08
C ILE A 17 -21.79 -11.05 4.91
N VAL A 18 -21.10 -12.15 4.64
CA VAL A 18 -20.16 -12.26 3.52
C VAL A 18 -20.86 -11.94 2.20
N ARG A 19 -22.02 -12.56 1.95
CA ARG A 19 -22.79 -12.34 0.72
C ARG A 19 -23.18 -10.87 0.55
N LEU A 20 -23.75 -10.25 1.59
CA LEU A 20 -24.20 -8.86 1.57
C LEU A 20 -23.03 -7.87 1.48
N PHE A 21 -21.92 -8.18 2.13
CA PHE A 21 -20.72 -7.37 2.07
C PHE A 21 -20.10 -7.38 0.66
N GLN A 22 -20.00 -8.55 0.01
CA GLN A 22 -19.55 -8.67 -1.38
C GLN A 22 -20.46 -7.88 -2.34
N GLU A 23 -21.78 -8.01 -2.18
CA GLU A 23 -22.76 -7.25 -2.97
C GLU A 23 -22.56 -5.73 -2.79
N ARG A 24 -22.35 -5.28 -1.54
CA ARG A 24 -22.07 -3.88 -1.22
C ARG A 24 -20.74 -3.39 -1.81
N MET A 25 -19.70 -4.23 -1.82
CA MET A 25 -18.40 -3.88 -2.42
C MET A 25 -18.49 -3.75 -3.94
N LYS A 26 -19.24 -4.63 -4.60
CA LYS A 26 -19.54 -4.49 -6.04
C LYS A 26 -20.19 -3.14 -6.36
N LEU A 27 -21.21 -2.74 -5.60
CA LEU A 27 -21.85 -1.43 -5.72
C LEU A 27 -20.88 -0.27 -5.43
N SER A 28 -19.95 -0.45 -4.49
CA SER A 28 -18.90 0.54 -4.22
C SER A 28 -17.97 0.70 -5.42
N GLY A 29 -17.69 -0.37 -6.16
CA GLY A 29 -16.96 -0.32 -7.44
C GLY A 29 -17.71 0.48 -8.53
N GLU A 30 -19.03 0.30 -8.63
CA GLU A 30 -19.87 1.10 -9.54
C GLU A 30 -19.84 2.59 -9.18
N ILE A 31 -19.90 2.92 -7.88
CA ILE A 31 -19.72 4.30 -7.38
C ILE A 31 -18.34 4.84 -7.75
N ALA A 32 -17.30 4.01 -7.68
CA ALA A 32 -15.94 4.39 -8.06
C ALA A 32 -15.87 4.85 -9.53
N ALA A 33 -16.47 4.06 -10.43
CA ALA A 33 -16.54 4.39 -11.86
C ALA A 33 -17.29 5.71 -12.08
N TYR A 34 -18.46 5.87 -11.45
CA TYR A 34 -19.23 7.10 -11.55
C TYR A 34 -18.47 8.34 -11.04
N LYS A 35 -17.83 8.25 -9.87
CA LYS A 35 -17.07 9.35 -9.29
C LYS A 35 -15.89 9.74 -10.17
N LYS A 36 -15.21 8.75 -10.76
CA LYS A 36 -14.13 8.97 -11.71
C LYS A 36 -14.61 9.74 -12.95
N ASP A 37 -15.71 9.29 -13.57
CA ASP A 37 -16.24 9.91 -14.79
C ASP A 37 -16.76 11.34 -14.57
N ASN A 38 -17.07 11.71 -13.33
CA ASN A 38 -17.58 13.03 -12.94
C ASN A 38 -16.58 13.85 -12.11
N GLU A 39 -15.31 13.42 -12.01
CA GLU A 39 -14.25 14.11 -11.25
C GLU A 39 -14.59 14.41 -9.78
N LEU A 40 -15.36 13.51 -9.14
CA LEU A 40 -15.79 13.65 -7.75
C LEU A 40 -14.80 12.97 -6.78
N PRO A 41 -14.59 13.54 -5.58
CA PRO A 41 -13.72 12.93 -4.57
C PRO A 41 -14.28 11.59 -4.06
N ILE A 42 -13.39 10.65 -3.73
CA ILE A 42 -13.78 9.35 -3.15
C ILE A 42 -14.41 9.56 -1.77
N LYS A 43 -13.85 10.45 -0.94
CA LYS A 43 -14.42 10.79 0.37
C LYS A 43 -15.54 11.80 0.20
N ASP A 44 -16.73 11.45 0.71
CA ASP A 44 -17.89 12.34 0.81
C ASP A 44 -18.34 12.35 2.27
N GLU A 45 -17.82 13.30 3.04
CA GLU A 45 -18.04 13.37 4.48
C GLU A 45 -19.52 13.53 4.82
N ALA A 46 -20.24 14.38 4.08
CA ALA A 46 -21.67 14.62 4.31
C ALA A 46 -22.48 13.34 4.13
N ARG A 47 -22.21 12.57 3.07
CA ARG A 47 -22.89 11.30 2.81
C ARG A 47 -22.56 10.23 3.83
N GLU A 48 -21.31 10.14 4.26
CA GLU A 48 -20.82 9.17 5.25
C GLU A 48 -21.43 9.45 6.63
N THR A 49 -21.35 10.70 7.12
CA THR A 49 -21.98 11.10 8.38
C THR A 49 -23.48 10.81 8.38
N ALA A 50 -24.19 11.18 7.30
CA ALA A 50 -25.62 10.90 7.18
C ALA A 50 -25.95 9.40 7.22
N LYS A 51 -25.10 8.55 6.61
CA LYS A 51 -25.30 7.10 6.64
C LYS A 51 -25.05 6.52 8.04
N LEU A 52 -24.05 7.01 8.78
CA LEU A 52 -23.81 6.55 10.16
C LEU A 52 -24.97 6.92 11.10
N GLU A 53 -25.58 8.09 10.90
CA GLU A 53 -26.80 8.47 11.62
C GLU A 53 -27.99 7.58 11.27
N GLU A 54 -28.17 7.25 10.00
CA GLU A 54 -29.21 6.34 9.52
C GLU A 54 -29.06 4.96 10.17
N ILE A 55 -27.86 4.38 10.15
CA ILE A 55 -27.56 3.07 10.75
C ILE A 55 -27.80 3.07 12.25
N ALA A 56 -27.39 4.14 12.95
CA ALA A 56 -27.62 4.26 14.37
C ALA A 56 -29.11 4.30 14.75
N LYS A 57 -29.98 4.84 13.87
CA LYS A 57 -31.43 4.85 14.07
C LYS A 57 -32.09 3.49 13.77
N MET A 58 -31.45 2.64 12.97
CA MET A 58 -31.93 1.30 12.65
C MET A 58 -31.55 0.27 13.72
N ALA A 59 -30.51 0.56 14.51
CA ALA A 59 -30.03 -0.31 15.58
C ALA A 59 -30.78 -0.05 16.89
N ASP A 60 -30.90 -1.09 17.72
CA ASP A 60 -31.34 -0.95 19.11
C ASP A 60 -30.35 -0.08 19.90
N GLU A 61 -30.82 0.54 20.99
CA GLU A 61 -30.06 1.55 21.76
C GLU A 61 -28.68 1.02 22.23
N ASP A 62 -28.62 -0.25 22.65
CA ASP A 62 -27.39 -0.91 23.09
C ASP A 62 -26.44 -1.28 21.93
N MET A 63 -26.96 -1.38 20.71
CA MET A 63 -26.21 -1.82 19.51
C MET A 63 -25.80 -0.67 18.60
N ALA A 64 -26.39 0.52 18.76
CA ALA A 64 -26.12 1.67 17.90
C ALA A 64 -24.63 2.04 17.81
N THR A 65 -23.91 1.99 18.93
CA THR A 65 -22.46 2.25 18.97
C THR A 65 -21.67 1.21 18.17
N TYR A 66 -21.97 -0.07 18.36
CA TYR A 66 -21.30 -1.16 17.63
C TYR A 66 -21.61 -1.12 16.13
N CYS A 67 -22.86 -0.83 15.75
CA CYS A 67 -23.24 -0.66 14.35
C CYS A 67 -22.52 0.52 13.69
N ARG A 68 -22.33 1.64 14.40
CA ARG A 68 -21.52 2.78 13.91
C ARG A 68 -20.07 2.38 13.67
N MET A 69 -19.44 1.67 14.61
CA MET A 69 -18.07 1.20 14.46
C MET A 69 -17.92 0.26 13.26
N LEU A 70 -18.81 -0.73 13.14
CA LEU A 70 -18.83 -1.64 12.01
C LEU A 70 -18.98 -0.89 10.68
N TYR A 71 -19.92 0.06 10.59
CA TYR A 71 -20.15 0.80 9.35
C TYR A 71 -19.01 1.76 9.00
N ASN A 72 -18.32 2.34 9.98
CA ASN A 72 -17.11 3.11 9.74
C ASN A 72 -16.04 2.25 9.05
N ASN A 73 -15.75 1.07 9.59
CA ASN A 73 -14.79 0.14 9.00
C ASN A 73 -15.23 -0.31 7.60
N ILE A 74 -16.52 -0.64 7.43
CA ILE A 74 -17.06 -0.99 6.12
C ILE A 74 -16.89 0.17 5.12
N MET A 75 -17.15 1.42 5.52
CA MET A 75 -16.96 2.59 4.65
C MET A 75 -15.49 2.80 4.29
N GLU A 76 -14.58 2.59 5.22
CA GLU A 76 -13.13 2.62 4.99
C GLU A 76 -12.70 1.62 3.94
N MET A 77 -13.04 0.34 4.13
CA MET A 77 -12.80 -0.71 3.14
C MET A 77 -13.44 -0.37 1.78
N SER A 78 -14.58 0.34 1.77
CA SER A 78 -15.22 0.78 0.52
C SER A 78 -14.41 1.84 -0.21
N ARG A 79 -13.80 2.78 0.52
CA ARG A 79 -12.96 3.83 -0.06
C ARG A 79 -11.70 3.21 -0.63
N ASP A 80 -11.10 2.25 0.07
CA ASP A 80 -9.93 1.52 -0.44
C ASP A 80 -10.26 0.69 -1.67
N TYR A 81 -11.40 -0.01 -1.66
CA TYR A 81 -11.88 -0.71 -2.85
C TYR A 81 -12.13 0.25 -4.01
N GLN A 82 -12.77 1.41 -3.77
CA GLN A 82 -12.95 2.46 -4.80
C GLN A 82 -11.62 2.95 -5.35
N ARG A 83 -10.62 3.23 -4.49
CA ARG A 83 -9.27 3.63 -4.92
C ARG A 83 -8.65 2.57 -5.82
N ARG A 84 -8.71 1.29 -5.42
CA ARG A 84 -8.19 0.15 -6.21
C ARG A 84 -8.91 -0.01 -7.55
N VAL A 85 -10.24 0.09 -7.59
CA VAL A 85 -11.03 -0.01 -8.83
C VAL A 85 -10.73 1.15 -9.78
N ILE A 86 -10.63 2.37 -9.25
CA ILE A 86 -10.22 3.54 -10.03
C ILE A 86 -8.83 3.29 -10.58
N GLN A 87 -7.86 2.87 -9.76
CA GLN A 87 -6.50 2.53 -10.20
C GLN A 87 -6.47 1.44 -11.29
N ARG A 88 -7.30 0.39 -11.21
CA ARG A 88 -7.39 -0.68 -12.24
C ARG A 88 -7.87 -0.19 -13.60
N GLY A 89 -8.67 0.87 -13.66
CA GLY A 89 -9.14 1.48 -14.91
C GLY A 89 -8.41 2.77 -15.30
N VAL A 90 -7.47 3.22 -14.47
CA VAL A 90 -6.67 4.41 -14.75
C VAL A 90 -5.49 4.01 -15.60
N ASN A 91 -5.14 4.87 -16.55
CA ASN A 91 -3.83 4.81 -17.16
C ASN A 91 -2.80 5.01 -16.04
N MET A 92 -2.34 3.92 -15.42
CA MET A 92 -1.45 3.98 -14.27
C MET A 92 -0.22 4.79 -14.62
N LEU A 93 0.25 4.67 -15.87
CA LEU A 93 1.33 5.47 -16.38
C LEU A 93 1.05 6.98 -16.26
N GLY A 94 -0.16 7.43 -16.61
CA GLY A 94 -0.53 8.84 -16.51
C GLY A 94 -0.57 9.37 -15.06
N VAL A 95 -1.07 8.58 -14.11
CA VAL A 95 -1.04 8.96 -12.68
C VAL A 95 0.39 9.04 -12.15
N LEU A 96 1.24 8.10 -12.55
CA LEU A 96 2.64 8.09 -12.17
C LEU A 96 3.38 9.28 -12.78
N GLU A 97 3.14 9.59 -14.06
CA GLU A 97 3.73 10.75 -14.73
C GLU A 97 3.29 12.07 -14.07
N GLU A 98 2.01 12.21 -13.73
CA GLU A 98 1.48 13.38 -13.00
C GLU A 98 2.12 13.53 -11.61
N ALA A 99 2.25 12.41 -10.87
CA ALA A 99 2.94 12.40 -9.58
C ALA A 99 4.40 12.85 -9.72
N TYR A 100 5.12 12.33 -10.72
CA TYR A 100 6.51 12.70 -11.01
C TYR A 100 6.68 14.17 -11.43
N GLU A 101 5.70 14.75 -12.12
CA GLU A 101 5.70 16.17 -12.47
C GLU A 101 5.44 17.08 -11.26
N LYS A 102 4.50 16.69 -10.38
CA LYS A 102 4.11 17.48 -9.20
C LYS A 102 5.05 17.33 -8.01
N THR A 103 5.78 16.22 -7.92
CA THR A 103 6.72 15.97 -6.81
C THR A 103 7.84 17.02 -6.83
N PRO A 104 8.13 17.69 -5.70
CA PRO A 104 9.23 18.63 -5.63
C PRO A 104 10.59 17.97 -5.88
N ALA A 105 11.62 18.76 -6.19
CA ALA A 105 12.95 18.21 -6.47
C ALA A 105 13.56 17.45 -5.28
N MET A 106 13.27 17.89 -4.05
CA MET A 106 13.65 17.24 -2.81
C MET A 106 12.48 17.26 -1.83
N PRO A 107 12.40 16.27 -0.90
CA PRO A 107 11.47 16.32 0.21
C PRO A 107 11.66 17.61 1.00
N PRO A 108 10.58 18.22 1.51
CA PRO A 108 10.72 19.39 2.37
C PRO A 108 11.51 19.03 3.64
N ASP A 109 12.31 19.98 4.12
CA ASP A 109 13.30 19.80 5.19
C ASP A 109 12.72 19.90 6.61
N ASN A 110 11.43 20.23 6.73
CA ASN A 110 10.73 20.50 7.99
C ASN A 110 9.56 19.53 8.29
N GLU A 111 9.50 18.41 7.59
CA GLU A 111 8.40 17.45 7.70
C GLU A 111 8.59 16.46 8.86
N SER A 112 7.49 16.03 9.48
CA SER A 112 7.51 15.04 10.55
C SER A 112 7.81 13.63 10.03
N ILE A 113 8.74 12.93 10.70
CA ILE A 113 9.24 11.61 10.28
C ILE A 113 8.98 10.59 11.39
N ALA A 114 8.24 9.52 11.10
CA ALA A 114 8.11 8.38 11.99
C ALA A 114 9.30 7.41 11.82
N CYS A 115 9.93 7.00 12.92
CA CYS A 115 11.03 6.04 12.95
C CYS A 115 10.73 4.90 13.92
N HIS A 116 11.26 3.72 13.61
CA HIS A 116 11.21 2.57 14.53
C HIS A 116 12.24 2.72 15.66
N GLY A 117 11.77 2.72 16.91
CA GLY A 117 12.55 3.01 18.12
C GLY A 117 13.72 2.04 18.37
N GLU A 118 13.51 0.74 18.22
CA GLU A 118 14.58 -0.27 18.38
C GLU A 118 15.77 -0.06 17.43
N GLN A 119 15.57 0.60 16.29
CA GLN A 119 16.58 0.83 15.27
C GLN A 119 17.12 2.27 15.28
N GLU A 120 16.90 3.01 16.38
CA GLU A 120 17.14 4.46 16.48
C GLU A 120 18.45 4.94 15.84
N PRO A 121 19.64 4.40 16.18
CA PRO A 121 20.89 4.95 15.67
C PRO A 121 21.03 4.80 14.15
N TYR A 122 20.47 3.73 13.58
CA TYR A 122 20.49 3.48 12.13
C TYR A 122 19.35 4.19 11.42
N CYS A 123 18.17 4.31 12.05
CA CYS A 123 17.04 5.07 11.51
C CYS A 123 17.40 6.56 11.41
N ARG A 124 18.04 7.11 12.45
CA ARG A 124 18.57 8.47 12.45
C ARG A 124 19.58 8.69 11.31
N GLN A 125 20.52 7.76 11.11
CA GLN A 125 21.45 7.82 9.98
C GLN A 125 20.74 7.80 8.63
N ALA A 126 19.70 6.96 8.47
CA ALA A 126 18.91 6.93 7.26
C ALA A 126 18.14 8.24 7.05
N CYS A 127 17.57 8.84 8.10
CA CYS A 127 16.90 10.14 8.05
C CYS A 127 17.87 11.25 7.59
N VAL A 128 19.06 11.33 8.18
CA VAL A 128 20.07 12.33 7.77
C VAL A 128 20.44 12.16 6.30
N LYS A 129 20.54 10.94 5.78
CA LYS A 129 20.77 10.72 4.34
C LYS A 129 19.58 11.14 3.49
N PHE A 130 18.35 10.82 3.92
CA PHE A 130 17.14 11.11 3.18
C PHE A 130 16.76 12.59 3.19
N PHE A 131 17.02 13.31 4.27
CA PHE A 131 16.49 14.67 4.48
C PHE A 131 17.57 15.72 4.77
N GLY A 132 18.82 15.30 4.99
CA GLY A 132 19.92 16.18 5.36
C GLY A 132 19.96 16.60 6.83
N ASN A 133 18.94 16.27 7.62
CA ASN A 133 18.85 16.55 9.06
C ASN A 133 18.05 15.45 9.80
N ASP A 134 17.92 15.59 11.12
CA ASP A 134 17.12 14.70 11.98
C ASP A 134 16.23 15.47 12.98
N ASP A 135 15.80 16.68 12.60
CA ASP A 135 15.17 17.65 13.52
C ASP A 135 13.72 17.29 13.90
N HIS A 136 13.04 16.47 13.10
CA HIS A 136 11.61 16.19 13.23
C HIS A 136 11.26 14.69 13.35
N ILE A 137 12.18 13.90 13.90
CA ILE A 137 11.96 12.47 14.11
C ILE A 137 11.08 12.22 15.34
N GLN A 138 10.04 11.40 15.15
CA GLN A 138 9.22 10.80 16.19
C GLN A 138 9.46 9.29 16.20
N TYR A 139 9.75 8.72 17.37
CA TYR A 139 10.01 7.28 17.51
C TYR A 139 8.75 6.54 17.95
N PHE A 140 8.55 5.38 17.35
CA PHE A 140 7.45 4.46 17.62
C PHE A 140 8.00 3.06 17.82
N ASP A 141 7.38 2.27 18.67
CA ASP A 141 7.86 0.93 19.00
C ASP A 141 7.36 -0.13 18.00
N ASP A 142 6.14 0.03 17.48
CA ASP A 142 5.48 -0.93 16.60
C ASP A 142 5.31 -0.40 15.16
N LEU A 143 5.35 -1.31 14.18
CA LEU A 143 5.14 -0.96 12.76
C LEU A 143 3.74 -0.39 12.52
N GLU A 144 2.73 -0.96 13.19
CA GLU A 144 1.34 -0.53 13.10
C GLU A 144 1.18 0.94 13.48
N ASP A 145 1.84 1.39 14.55
CA ASP A 145 1.79 2.79 14.98
C ASP A 145 2.51 3.72 14.00
N ILE A 146 3.60 3.27 13.39
CA ILE A 146 4.31 4.02 12.33
C ILE A 146 3.40 4.25 11.13
N PHE A 147 2.72 3.21 10.64
CA PHE A 147 1.80 3.33 9.51
C PHE A 147 0.57 4.17 9.87
N ALA A 148 0.01 4.02 11.07
CA ALA A 148 -1.09 4.85 11.55
C ALA A 148 -0.71 6.33 11.66
N ALA A 149 0.54 6.63 12.08
CA ALA A 149 1.05 8.00 12.11
C ALA A 149 1.15 8.62 10.71
N VAL A 150 1.56 7.84 9.71
CA VAL A 150 1.61 8.29 8.31
C VAL A 150 0.21 8.45 7.71
N GLU A 151 -0.68 7.51 7.98
CA GLU A 151 -2.05 7.54 7.46
C GLU A 151 -2.87 8.69 8.03
N SER A 152 -2.73 8.97 9.33
CA SER A 152 -3.43 10.09 9.99
C SER A 152 -2.88 11.47 9.64
N GLY A 153 -1.72 11.53 8.97
CA GLY A 153 -0.99 12.77 8.69
C GLY A 153 -0.23 13.34 9.90
N GLN A 154 -0.09 12.58 11.00
CA GLN A 154 0.79 12.95 12.12
C GLN A 154 2.25 13.03 11.66
N CYS A 155 2.67 12.07 10.83
CA CYS A 155 3.97 12.06 10.17
C CYS A 155 3.78 12.12 8.65
N LYS A 156 4.51 12.99 7.96
CA LYS A 156 4.50 13.01 6.49
C LYS A 156 5.19 11.78 5.91
N TYR A 157 6.32 11.42 6.52
CA TYR A 157 7.14 10.29 6.11
C TYR A 157 7.31 9.29 7.24
N ALA A 158 7.62 8.05 6.89
CA ALA A 158 8.19 7.09 7.82
C ALA A 158 9.48 6.50 7.25
N VAL A 159 10.45 6.24 8.13
CA VAL A 159 11.71 5.58 7.81
C VAL A 159 11.75 4.22 8.51
N ILE A 160 11.71 3.16 7.72
CA ILE A 160 11.52 1.79 8.20
C ILE A 160 12.61 0.88 7.63
N THR A 161 13.09 -0.09 8.42
CA THR A 161 14.05 -1.09 7.96
C THR A 161 13.34 -2.24 7.22
N ILE A 162 13.95 -2.72 6.13
CA ILE A 162 13.43 -3.86 5.33
C ILE A 162 14.45 -5.01 5.21
N GLY A 163 15.37 -5.13 6.18
CA GLY A 163 16.68 -5.75 5.90
C GLY A 163 17.27 -6.79 6.86
N ARG A 164 16.61 -7.29 7.91
CA ARG A 164 17.23 -8.32 8.78
C ARG A 164 16.39 -9.56 9.07
N HIS A 165 15.10 -9.39 9.28
CA HIS A 165 14.19 -10.51 9.52
C HIS A 165 13.23 -10.61 8.33
N ILE A 166 13.12 -11.81 7.77
CA ILE A 166 12.25 -12.08 6.61
C ILE A 166 10.81 -11.67 6.94
N ASP A 167 10.32 -12.06 8.11
CA ASP A 167 8.94 -11.81 8.54
C ASP A 167 8.64 -10.30 8.64
N VAL A 168 9.54 -9.53 9.24
CA VAL A 168 9.39 -8.06 9.35
C VAL A 168 9.37 -7.41 7.97
N SER A 169 10.24 -7.86 7.05
CA SER A 169 10.28 -7.27 5.72
C SER A 169 9.04 -7.61 4.89
N ASN A 170 8.48 -8.81 5.01
CA ASN A 170 7.27 -9.17 4.29
C ASN A 170 6.10 -8.32 4.79
N ARG A 171 5.97 -8.18 6.11
CA ARG A 171 4.93 -7.34 6.73
C ARG A 171 5.00 -5.89 6.27
N VAL A 172 6.19 -5.30 6.11
CA VAL A 172 6.32 -3.94 5.58
C VAL A 172 5.75 -3.82 4.16
N TYR A 173 6.01 -4.79 3.28
CA TYR A 173 5.46 -4.77 1.92
C TYR A 173 3.94 -4.95 1.89
N GLU A 174 3.41 -5.82 2.75
CA GLU A 174 1.96 -5.99 2.93
C GLU A 174 1.33 -4.68 3.43
N MET A 175 1.90 -4.07 4.46
CA MET A 175 1.39 -2.81 5.02
C MET A 175 1.47 -1.66 4.02
N LEU A 176 2.49 -1.58 3.17
CA LEU A 176 2.52 -0.62 2.06
C LEU A 176 1.32 -0.78 1.12
N ALA A 177 1.00 -2.02 0.76
CA ALA A 177 -0.13 -2.34 -0.13
C ALA A 177 -1.51 -2.19 0.54
N GLU A 178 -1.63 -2.55 1.81
CA GLU A 178 -2.84 -2.40 2.63
C GLU A 178 -3.18 -0.90 2.81
N ASN A 179 -2.19 -0.10 3.21
CA ASN A 179 -2.37 1.31 3.58
C ASN A 179 -2.21 2.28 2.39
N ASN A 180 -1.90 1.77 1.19
CA ASN A 180 -1.58 2.56 -0.01
C ASN A 180 -0.47 3.60 0.26
N CYS A 181 0.60 3.14 0.90
CA CYS A 181 1.82 3.91 1.10
C CYS A 181 2.87 3.52 0.04
N TYR A 182 3.76 4.45 -0.29
CA TYR A 182 4.72 4.31 -1.37
C TYR A 182 6.13 4.54 -0.86
N ILE A 183 7.07 3.73 -1.33
CA ILE A 183 8.51 3.91 -1.13
C ILE A 183 8.96 5.08 -2.01
N VAL A 184 9.54 6.10 -1.37
CA VAL A 184 10.00 7.32 -2.05
C VAL A 184 11.52 7.42 -2.12
N ARG A 185 12.24 6.80 -1.16
CA ARG A 185 13.72 6.72 -1.10
C ARG A 185 14.16 5.42 -0.43
N SER A 186 15.37 4.96 -0.72
CA SER A 186 15.98 3.80 -0.07
C SER A 186 17.47 4.06 0.18
N THR A 187 18.03 3.51 1.26
CA THR A 187 19.47 3.56 1.54
C THR A 187 19.92 2.36 2.33
N VAL A 188 21.22 2.05 2.26
CA VAL A 188 21.88 1.08 3.12
C VAL A 188 22.79 1.82 4.10
N THR A 189 22.54 1.66 5.39
CA THR A 189 23.40 2.24 6.44
C THR A 189 24.69 1.44 6.61
N ALA A 190 25.68 2.00 7.33
CA ALA A 190 26.98 1.36 7.52
C ALA A 190 26.90 -0.05 8.15
N GLY A 191 25.82 -0.37 8.86
CA GLY A 191 25.54 -1.70 9.41
C GLY A 191 24.96 -2.72 8.42
N GLY A 192 24.96 -2.40 7.12
CA GLY A 192 24.34 -3.21 6.05
C GLY A 192 22.81 -3.25 6.12
N MET A 193 22.20 -2.40 6.95
CA MET A 193 20.76 -2.37 7.15
C MET A 193 20.13 -1.48 6.10
N ARG A 194 19.16 -2.05 5.37
CA ARG A 194 18.41 -1.34 4.35
C ARG A 194 17.22 -0.64 4.98
N PHE A 195 17.12 0.66 4.77
CA PHE A 195 16.00 1.49 5.17
C PHE A 195 15.30 2.04 3.94
N VAL A 196 13.99 2.14 4.03
CA VAL A 196 13.14 2.83 3.06
C VAL A 196 12.46 4.02 3.74
N CYS A 197 12.36 5.11 3.00
CA CYS A 197 11.46 6.21 3.32
C CYS A 197 10.15 5.96 2.59
N ILE A 198 9.03 6.07 3.30
CA ILE A 198 7.69 5.83 2.78
C ILE A 198 6.79 7.06 3.00
N SER A 199 5.82 7.26 2.11
CA SER A 199 4.84 8.34 2.17
C SER A 199 3.44 7.82 1.86
N ARG A 200 2.41 8.45 2.42
CA ARG A 200 1.01 8.18 2.05
C ARG A 200 0.66 8.73 0.67
N GLU A 201 1.29 9.84 0.30
CA GLU A 201 1.13 10.46 -1.00
C GLU A 201 2.04 9.77 -2.01
N LEU A 202 1.53 9.64 -3.24
CA LEU A 202 2.32 9.11 -4.34
C LEU A 202 3.30 10.18 -4.80
N GLU A 203 4.52 10.10 -4.27
CA GLU A 203 5.63 10.99 -4.60
C GLU A 203 6.71 10.23 -5.35
N ILE A 204 7.20 10.81 -6.45
CA ILE A 204 8.25 10.22 -7.28
C ILE A 204 9.31 11.28 -7.52
N TYR A 205 10.40 11.19 -6.77
CA TYR A 205 11.49 12.16 -6.83
C TYR A 205 12.33 12.00 -8.10
N ARG A 206 12.92 13.12 -8.56
CA ARG A 206 13.85 13.12 -9.69
C ARG A 206 15.05 12.21 -9.39
N GLY A 207 15.46 11.44 -10.39
CA GLY A 207 16.52 10.45 -10.27
C GLY A 207 16.10 9.12 -9.65
N ALA A 208 14.79 8.86 -9.49
CA ALA A 208 14.30 7.53 -9.17
C ALA A 208 14.76 6.52 -10.23
N ASP A 209 15.53 5.52 -9.78
CA ASP A 209 16.21 4.51 -10.60
C ASP A 209 15.73 3.08 -10.30
N ARG A 210 14.82 2.95 -9.33
CA ARG A 210 14.18 1.70 -8.93
C ARG A 210 12.67 1.84 -8.97
N THR A 211 12.00 0.75 -9.33
CA THR A 211 10.57 0.58 -9.13
C THR A 211 10.30 -0.69 -8.37
N CYS A 212 9.54 -0.58 -7.28
CA CYS A 212 9.10 -1.72 -6.49
C CYS A 212 7.68 -2.13 -6.88
N LEU A 213 7.53 -3.40 -7.28
CA LEU A 213 6.25 -4.00 -7.65
C LEU A 213 5.99 -5.22 -6.77
N MET A 214 4.78 -5.35 -6.26
CA MET A 214 4.30 -6.55 -5.61
C MET A 214 3.27 -7.24 -6.50
N LEU A 215 3.43 -8.54 -6.73
CA LEU A 215 2.54 -9.33 -7.58
C LEU A 215 2.03 -10.54 -6.81
N ARG A 216 0.77 -10.85 -7.02
CA ARG A 216 0.19 -12.15 -6.62
C ARG A 216 0.35 -13.13 -7.78
N VAL A 217 0.91 -14.29 -7.49
CA VAL A 217 1.24 -15.32 -8.47
C VAL A 217 0.68 -16.65 -7.96
N PRO A 218 -0.15 -17.36 -8.75
CA PRO A 218 -0.68 -18.66 -8.34
C PRO A 218 0.44 -19.69 -8.22
N ASP A 219 0.36 -20.60 -7.24
CA ASP A 219 1.32 -21.70 -7.07
C ASP A 219 1.11 -22.82 -8.10
N VAL A 220 1.40 -22.50 -9.37
CA VAL A 220 1.36 -23.45 -10.48
C VAL A 220 2.66 -23.40 -11.30
N PRO A 221 3.08 -24.53 -11.90
CA PRO A 221 4.32 -24.58 -12.67
C PRO A 221 4.38 -23.51 -13.77
N GLY A 222 5.47 -22.74 -13.76
CA GLY A 222 5.75 -21.71 -14.77
C GLY A 222 5.15 -20.33 -14.49
N ALA A 223 4.33 -20.16 -13.44
CA ALA A 223 3.70 -18.86 -13.14
C ALA A 223 4.72 -17.75 -12.87
N LEU A 224 5.69 -17.99 -11.97
CA LEU A 224 6.78 -17.04 -11.71
C LEU A 224 7.67 -16.82 -12.94
N TYR A 225 7.96 -17.89 -13.69
CA TYR A 225 8.76 -17.78 -14.92
C TYR A 225 8.11 -16.83 -15.93
N GLY A 226 6.78 -16.88 -16.09
CA GLY A 226 6.05 -15.96 -16.96
C GLY A 226 6.17 -14.49 -16.54
N VAL A 227 6.38 -14.20 -15.24
CA VAL A 227 6.68 -12.83 -14.76
C VAL A 227 8.11 -12.44 -15.09
N LEU A 228 9.08 -13.32 -14.77
CA LEU A 228 10.50 -13.06 -15.00
C LEU A 228 10.84 -12.94 -16.50
N ASP A 229 10.19 -13.71 -17.36
CA ASP A 229 10.34 -13.67 -18.81
C ASP A 229 9.98 -12.28 -19.38
N LYS A 230 8.94 -11.63 -18.82
CA LYS A 230 8.57 -10.25 -19.22
C LYS A 230 9.67 -9.26 -18.86
N PHE A 231 10.23 -9.34 -17.64
CA PHE A 231 11.34 -8.46 -17.25
C PHE A 231 12.57 -8.70 -18.14
N TYR A 232 12.89 -9.97 -18.42
CA TYR A 232 13.98 -10.33 -19.31
C TYR A 232 13.77 -9.81 -20.75
N ALA A 233 12.57 -9.99 -21.32
CA ALA A 233 12.23 -9.53 -22.66
C ALA A 233 12.32 -8.01 -22.82
N LEU A 234 12.09 -7.26 -21.73
CA LEU A 234 12.25 -5.80 -21.67
C LEU A 234 13.69 -5.36 -21.35
N GLY A 235 14.62 -6.29 -21.12
CA GLY A 235 16.00 -5.98 -20.75
C GLY A 235 16.14 -5.36 -19.35
N LEU A 236 15.18 -5.59 -18.47
CA LEU A 236 15.12 -5.02 -17.13
C LEU A 236 15.92 -5.88 -16.14
N ASN A 237 16.73 -5.25 -15.30
CA ASN A 237 17.42 -5.94 -14.23
C ASN A 237 16.54 -6.00 -12.97
N VAL A 238 16.46 -7.18 -12.34
CA VAL A 238 15.77 -7.39 -11.07
C VAL A 238 16.82 -7.45 -9.97
N SER A 239 16.94 -6.38 -9.20
CA SER A 239 17.95 -6.25 -8.14
C SER A 239 17.57 -6.92 -6.82
N LYS A 240 16.27 -7.10 -6.60
CA LYS A 240 15.73 -7.78 -5.43
C LYS A 240 14.48 -8.55 -5.84
N MET A 241 14.37 -9.76 -5.32
CA MET A 241 13.18 -10.59 -5.40
C MET A 241 12.94 -11.20 -4.04
N LYS A 242 11.70 -11.12 -3.55
CA LYS A 242 11.23 -11.81 -2.34
C LYS A 242 9.93 -12.53 -2.63
N SER A 243 9.69 -13.62 -1.93
CA SER A 243 8.44 -14.38 -2.01
C SER A 243 7.97 -14.81 -0.64
N TRP A 244 6.66 -14.84 -0.44
CA TRP A 244 6.00 -15.40 0.74
C TRP A 244 4.58 -15.87 0.40
N THR A 245 4.00 -16.72 1.23
CA THR A 245 2.61 -17.17 1.07
C THR A 245 1.67 -15.99 1.30
N ALA A 246 0.63 -15.87 0.48
CA ALA A 246 -0.34 -14.79 0.67
C ALA A 246 -1.06 -14.92 2.02
N PRO A 247 -1.32 -13.83 2.75
CA PRO A 247 -1.93 -13.89 4.08
C PRO A 247 -3.36 -14.45 4.10
N ASP A 248 -4.05 -14.32 2.97
CA ASP A 248 -5.47 -14.62 2.77
C ASP A 248 -5.72 -15.89 1.93
N ASP A 249 -4.69 -16.44 1.29
CA ASP A 249 -4.79 -17.63 0.44
C ASP A 249 -3.47 -18.42 0.47
N GLU A 250 -3.50 -19.63 1.05
CA GLU A 250 -2.31 -20.48 1.17
C GLU A 250 -1.84 -21.06 -0.17
N GLU A 251 -2.67 -21.02 -1.23
CA GLU A 251 -2.31 -21.50 -2.57
C GLU A 251 -1.66 -20.43 -3.45
N ASP A 252 -1.72 -19.16 -3.03
CA ASP A 252 -1.10 -18.05 -3.75
C ASP A 252 0.22 -17.62 -3.12
N LEU A 253 1.14 -17.20 -3.99
CA LEU A 253 2.41 -16.62 -3.59
C LEU A 253 2.42 -15.12 -3.89
N MET A 254 2.84 -14.34 -2.89
CA MET A 254 3.18 -12.94 -3.06
C MET A 254 4.65 -12.82 -3.44
N PHE A 255 4.93 -12.06 -4.48
CA PHE A 255 6.28 -11.71 -4.91
C PHE A 255 6.49 -10.21 -4.87
N CYS A 256 7.62 -9.77 -4.35
CA CYS A 256 8.06 -8.38 -4.42
C CYS A 256 9.34 -8.28 -5.24
N PHE A 257 9.36 -7.36 -6.20
CA PHE A 257 10.48 -7.11 -7.11
C PHE A 257 10.96 -5.67 -7.00
N ASP A 258 12.26 -5.45 -6.79
CA ASP A 258 12.89 -4.16 -7.09
C ASP A 258 13.52 -4.23 -8.48
N VAL A 259 12.87 -3.58 -9.43
CA VAL A 259 13.30 -3.50 -10.83
C VAL A 259 14.13 -2.24 -11.04
N GLU A 260 15.29 -2.41 -11.66
CA GLU A 260 16.26 -1.37 -11.99
C GLU A 260 15.81 -0.65 -13.27
N THR A 261 15.17 0.51 -13.12
CA THR A 261 14.65 1.29 -14.24
C THR A 261 14.49 2.76 -13.85
N PRO A 262 15.14 3.69 -14.57
CA PRO A 262 14.87 5.12 -14.40
C PRO A 262 13.40 5.42 -14.69
N PHE A 263 12.75 6.19 -13.82
CA PHE A 263 11.31 6.46 -13.95
C PHE A 263 10.95 7.15 -15.29
N ASP A 264 11.80 8.06 -15.76
CA ASP A 264 11.58 8.84 -16.99
C ASP A 264 11.94 8.10 -18.29
N SER A 265 12.37 6.83 -18.19
CA SER A 265 12.81 6.01 -19.32
C SER A 265 11.66 5.33 -20.08
N ASP A 266 11.90 5.00 -21.35
CA ASP A 266 10.99 4.16 -22.13
C ASP A 266 10.86 2.74 -21.56
N SER A 267 11.92 2.21 -20.92
CA SER A 267 11.87 0.90 -20.29
C SER A 267 10.86 0.87 -19.14
N PHE A 268 10.76 1.93 -18.35
CA PHE A 268 9.73 2.08 -17.32
C PHE A 268 8.32 2.12 -17.93
N ARG A 269 8.11 2.97 -18.95
CA ARG A 269 6.80 3.09 -19.63
C ARG A 269 6.34 1.75 -20.19
N ASN A 270 7.24 1.03 -20.84
CA ASN A 270 6.98 -0.30 -21.39
C ASN A 270 6.69 -1.32 -20.29
N MET A 271 7.43 -1.31 -19.18
CA MET A 271 7.20 -2.18 -18.03
C MET A 271 5.80 -1.98 -17.44
N ILE A 272 5.45 -0.75 -17.08
CA ILE A 272 4.14 -0.44 -16.49
C ILE A 272 3.01 -0.78 -17.46
N SER A 273 3.19 -0.51 -18.76
CA SER A 273 2.22 -0.91 -19.78
C SER A 273 2.01 -2.43 -19.81
N GLN A 274 3.08 -3.23 -19.89
CA GLN A 274 3.00 -4.70 -19.96
C GLN A 274 2.41 -5.32 -18.69
N VAL A 275 2.82 -4.81 -17.52
CA VAL A 275 2.30 -5.30 -16.24
C VAL A 275 0.84 -4.90 -16.03
N SER A 276 0.40 -3.72 -16.53
CA SER A 276 -1.01 -3.30 -16.46
C SER A 276 -1.97 -4.13 -17.31
N HIS A 277 -1.48 -4.79 -18.36
CA HIS A 277 -2.29 -5.66 -19.22
C HIS A 277 -2.17 -7.13 -18.84
N ALA A 278 -1.38 -7.46 -17.83
CA ALA A 278 -1.21 -8.83 -17.36
C ALA A 278 -2.45 -9.29 -16.59
N GLU A 279 -2.76 -10.59 -16.65
CA GLU A 279 -3.82 -11.19 -15.84
C GLU A 279 -3.47 -11.18 -14.33
N GLN A 280 -2.19 -11.07 -14.00
CA GLN A 280 -1.72 -11.00 -12.61
C GLN A 280 -2.07 -9.65 -11.98
N GLU A 281 -2.67 -9.68 -10.79
CA GLU A 281 -2.82 -8.46 -9.99
C GLU A 281 -1.45 -8.00 -9.50
N TYR A 282 -1.12 -6.75 -9.79
CA TYR A 282 0.07 -6.08 -9.27
C TYR A 282 -0.32 -4.89 -8.40
N VAL A 283 0.56 -4.58 -7.47
CA VAL A 283 0.53 -3.38 -6.64
C VAL A 283 1.84 -2.64 -6.88
N TYR A 284 1.72 -1.39 -7.33
CA TYR A 284 2.85 -0.48 -7.41
C TYR A 284 3.18 0.03 -5.99
N LEU A 285 4.40 -0.24 -5.51
CA LEU A 285 4.83 0.13 -4.17
C LEU A 285 5.74 1.36 -4.15
N GLY A 286 6.09 1.94 -5.30
CA GLY A 286 6.90 3.16 -5.38
C GLY A 286 7.99 3.09 -6.44
N SER A 287 8.41 4.27 -6.91
CA SER A 287 9.65 4.43 -7.66
C SER A 287 10.52 5.42 -6.92
N TYR A 288 11.74 5.00 -6.64
CA TYR A 288 12.59 5.66 -5.68
C TYR A 288 14.04 5.63 -6.14
N MET A 289 14.83 6.51 -5.54
CA MET A 289 16.29 6.52 -5.69
C MET A 289 16.92 5.65 -4.60
N GLU A 290 17.82 4.75 -4.98
CA GLU A 290 18.74 4.09 -4.04
C GLU A 290 19.90 5.04 -3.70
N MET A 291 19.89 5.63 -2.51
CA MET A 291 20.94 6.54 -2.06
C MET A 291 22.18 5.76 -1.63
N THR A 292 23.25 5.89 -2.39
CA THR A 292 24.57 5.31 -2.12
C THR A 292 25.38 6.13 -1.13
N ASN A 293 26.33 5.48 -0.45
CA ASN A 293 27.33 6.15 0.37
C ASN A 293 28.42 6.72 -0.55
N GLU A 294 28.22 7.91 -1.10
CA GLU A 294 29.34 8.71 -1.61
C GLU A 294 29.88 9.64 -0.52
#